data_AF-A0A7J3WW46-F1
#
_entry.id   AF-A0A7J3WW46-F1
#
_cell.length_a   1.000
_cell.length_b   1.000
_cell.length_c   1.000
_cell.angle_alpha   90.00
_cell.angle_beta   90.00
_cell.angle_gamma   90.00
#
_symmetry.space_group_name_H-M   'P 1'
#
loop_
_entity.id
_entity.type
_entity.pdbx_description
1 polymer ?
#
loop_
_entity_poly.entity_id
_entity_poly.type
_entity_poly.pdbx_seq_one_letter_code
_entity_poly.pdbx_strand_id
1 'polypeptide(L)'
;MMKTVIMSLTLSVIICSILLALYPEVNDFRLGNPFWNGMREADSLLKPTILNSYSELPTLGYNLTLLLIGPERDFTVDEAEAIKRFMSNGGQVILADELGYGNTLLEKLNLPVRIDGGLVLDPLFKERNAKLPKARYISESHTVEVILNHASIIRGCSKPILLTTSYSYLDINMNNAWDLGEEKGPFTVGCILKIGEGELIVFSDSSLFINSMIILGQNREFLLDIIGDRKVLVDSLHWSQTIFTLAKSTVMQVFEIFNTVEARYTVIVSAILLIVKFTPTKRKTINRILVEEILKLNPSWDKQVLEKLVREIRSG
;
A
#
# COMPACT_ATOMS: atom_id res chain seq x y z
N MET A 1 -0.34 13.27 -40.88
CA MET A 1 -1.31 12.37 -40.23
C MET A 1 -0.64 11.38 -39.28
N MET A 2 0.24 10.48 -39.77
CA MET A 2 0.91 9.48 -38.91
C MET A 2 1.69 10.07 -37.72
N LYS A 3 2.43 11.17 -37.91
CA LYS A 3 3.15 11.86 -36.82
C LYS A 3 2.22 12.40 -35.73
N THR A 4 1.08 12.95 -36.11
CA THR A 4 0.08 13.50 -35.20
C THR A 4 -0.58 12.39 -34.39
N VAL A 5 -0.87 11.24 -35.02
CA VAL A 5 -1.42 10.05 -34.35
C VAL A 5 -0.45 9.46 -33.33
N ILE A 6 0.84 9.35 -33.68
CA ILE A 6 1.87 8.88 -32.75
C ILE A 6 2.02 9.83 -31.55
N MET A 7 2.01 11.14 -31.80
CA MET A 7 2.10 12.15 -30.75
C MET A 7 0.88 12.14 -29.81
N SER A 8 -0.33 11.98 -30.34
CA SER A 8 -1.53 11.88 -29.50
C SER A 8 -1.56 10.59 -28.69
N LEU A 9 -1.12 9.47 -29.28
CA LEU A 9 -1.06 8.19 -28.58
C LEU A 9 -0.04 8.23 -27.43
N THR A 10 1.16 8.75 -27.69
CA THR A 10 2.19 8.91 -26.65
C THR A 10 1.74 9.83 -25.52
N LEU A 11 1.12 10.97 -25.84
CA LEU A 11 0.57 11.88 -24.84
C LEU A 11 -0.54 11.20 -24.01
N SER A 12 -1.43 10.44 -24.67
CA SER A 12 -2.48 9.67 -23.98
C SER A 12 -1.90 8.66 -22.99
N VAL A 13 -0.89 7.88 -23.42
CA VAL A 13 -0.21 6.92 -22.55
C VAL A 13 0.42 7.62 -21.34
N ILE A 14 1.13 8.74 -21.56
CA ILE A 14 1.74 9.52 -20.47
C ILE A 14 0.67 10.02 -19.48
N ILE A 15 -0.43 10.59 -19.99
CA ILE A 15 -1.53 11.07 -19.15
C ILE A 15 -2.13 9.91 -18.35
N CYS A 16 -2.40 8.77 -18.98
CA CYS A 16 -2.93 7.58 -18.30
C CYS A 16 -1.96 7.08 -17.22
N SER A 17 -0.65 7.03 -17.49
CA SER A 17 0.35 6.64 -16.49
C SER A 17 0.41 7.61 -15.31
N ILE A 18 0.33 8.92 -15.56
CA ILE A 18 0.25 9.93 -14.49
C ILE A 18 -1.02 9.76 -13.66
N LEU A 19 -2.18 9.58 -14.31
CA LEU A 19 -3.44 9.35 -13.62
C LEU A 19 -3.40 8.08 -12.77
N LEU A 20 -2.81 6.99 -13.28
CA LEU A 20 -2.60 5.74 -12.52
C LEU A 20 -1.69 5.93 -11.31
N ALA A 21 -0.61 6.70 -11.45
CA ALA A 21 0.31 6.99 -10.35
C ALA A 21 -0.34 7.84 -9.26
N LEU A 22 -1.17 8.82 -9.64
CA LEU A 22 -1.88 9.70 -8.71
C LEU A 22 -3.10 9.05 -8.06
N TYR A 23 -3.71 8.05 -8.72
CA TYR A 23 -4.89 7.38 -8.18
C TYR A 23 -4.52 6.59 -6.93
N PRO A 24 -5.20 6.75 -5.78
CA PRO A 24 -4.86 6.04 -4.54
C PRO A 24 -5.03 4.53 -4.68
N GLU A 25 -4.39 3.77 -3.81
CA GLU A 25 -4.68 2.34 -3.70
C GLU A 25 -6.08 2.14 -3.09
N VAL A 26 -6.83 1.15 -3.58
CA VAL A 26 -8.25 0.95 -3.20
C VAL A 26 -8.54 -0.46 -2.68
N ASN A 27 -7.59 -1.39 -2.83
CA ASN A 27 -7.80 -2.77 -2.39
C ASN A 27 -7.76 -2.85 -0.86
N ASP A 28 -8.44 -3.85 -0.33
CA ASP A 28 -8.54 -4.10 1.11
C ASP A 28 -7.15 -4.28 1.75
N PHE A 29 -7.04 -3.86 3.00
CA PHE A 29 -5.85 -4.03 3.86
C PHE A 29 -4.58 -3.31 3.38
N ARG A 30 -4.59 -2.63 2.23
CA ARG A 30 -3.39 -2.00 1.71
C ARG A 30 -2.96 -0.82 2.57
N LEU A 31 -1.66 -0.76 2.87
CA LEU A 31 -1.04 0.35 3.61
C LEU A 31 -1.19 1.69 2.86
N GLY A 32 -1.18 1.65 1.53
CA GLY A 32 -1.39 2.82 0.68
C GLY A 32 -2.85 3.24 0.51
N ASN A 33 -3.81 2.46 0.99
CA ASN A 33 -5.24 2.71 0.79
C ASN A 33 -5.80 3.65 1.89
N PRO A 34 -6.21 4.89 1.56
CA PRO A 34 -6.74 5.85 2.52
C PRO A 34 -8.25 5.70 2.79
N PHE A 35 -8.93 4.79 2.11
CA PHE A 35 -10.37 4.58 2.28
C PHE A 35 -10.68 3.65 3.46
N TRP A 36 -11.96 3.47 3.78
CA TRP A 36 -12.41 2.80 5.00
C TRP A 36 -11.83 1.38 5.19
N ASN A 37 -11.61 0.66 4.09
CA ASN A 37 -11.11 -0.72 4.00
C ASN A 37 -9.57 -0.85 3.95
N GLY A 38 -8.83 0.26 3.91
CA GLY A 38 -7.37 0.26 3.86
C GLY A 38 -6.70 0.27 5.25
N MET A 39 -5.37 0.26 5.29
CA MET A 39 -4.56 0.31 6.52
C MET A 39 -3.63 1.53 6.59
N ARG A 40 -3.98 2.65 5.94
CA ARG A 40 -3.18 3.88 5.93
C ARG A 40 -2.94 4.48 7.32
N GLU A 41 -3.92 4.37 8.22
CA GLU A 41 -3.76 4.82 9.60
C GLU A 41 -2.76 3.93 10.35
N ALA A 42 -2.84 2.61 10.19
CA ALA A 42 -1.88 1.67 10.76
C ALA A 42 -0.46 1.88 10.18
N ASP A 43 -0.34 2.14 8.88
CA ASP A 43 0.91 2.51 8.20
C ASP A 43 1.54 3.76 8.84
N SER A 44 0.73 4.79 9.09
CA SER A 44 1.20 6.04 9.69
C SER A 44 1.68 5.87 11.14
N LEU A 45 1.07 4.95 11.88
CA LEU A 45 1.41 4.64 13.27
C LEU A 45 2.66 3.76 13.39
N LEU A 46 2.73 2.70 12.60
CA LEU A 46 3.71 1.62 12.75
C LEU A 46 4.91 1.77 11.81
N LYS A 47 4.74 2.49 10.69
CA LYS A 47 5.72 2.61 9.59
C LYS A 47 6.31 1.25 9.19
N PRO A 48 5.46 0.27 8.85
CA PRO A 48 5.90 -1.09 8.60
C PRO A 48 6.77 -1.17 7.34
N THR A 49 7.63 -2.18 7.28
CA THR A 49 8.34 -2.55 6.06
C THR A 49 7.57 -3.66 5.34
N ILE A 50 7.32 -3.49 4.05
CA ILE A 50 6.64 -4.49 3.22
C ILE A 50 7.60 -5.65 2.97
N LEU A 51 7.15 -6.88 3.23
CA LEU A 51 7.87 -8.10 2.91
C LEU A 51 7.62 -8.47 1.43
N ASN A 52 8.68 -8.41 0.61
CA ASN A 52 8.60 -8.73 -0.82
C ASN A 52 8.95 -10.19 -1.12
N SER A 53 9.60 -10.89 -0.19
CA SER A 53 9.89 -12.31 -0.28
C SER A 53 10.08 -12.93 1.09
N TYR A 54 9.58 -14.15 1.30
CA TYR A 54 9.89 -14.93 2.52
C TYR A 54 11.37 -15.32 2.64
N SER A 55 12.15 -15.23 1.55
CA SER A 55 13.61 -15.37 1.61
C SER A 55 14.32 -14.19 2.28
N GLU A 56 13.68 -13.02 2.33
CA GLU A 56 14.17 -11.80 2.98
C GLU A 56 13.77 -11.72 4.46
N LEU A 57 12.93 -12.67 4.94
CA LEU A 57 12.49 -12.69 6.32
C LEU A 57 13.70 -12.89 7.25
N PRO A 58 13.97 -11.95 8.18
CA PRO A 58 15.16 -12.03 9.02
C PRO A 58 15.23 -13.33 9.82
N THR A 59 16.41 -13.93 9.88
CA THR A 59 16.63 -15.17 10.64
C THR A 59 16.52 -14.94 12.15
N LEU A 60 16.99 -13.79 12.64
CA LEU A 60 16.79 -13.33 14.01
C LEU A 60 15.52 -12.48 14.07
N GLY A 61 14.47 -13.01 14.71
CA GLY A 61 13.16 -12.37 14.81
C GLY A 61 13.04 -11.40 15.99
N TYR A 62 14.04 -11.32 16.87
CA TYR A 62 13.97 -10.49 18.07
C TYR A 62 13.63 -9.03 17.76
N ASN A 63 12.70 -8.44 18.52
CA ASN A 63 12.15 -7.10 18.31
C ASN A 63 11.45 -6.89 16.95
N LEU A 64 11.04 -7.96 16.26
CA LEU A 64 10.28 -7.89 15.01
C LEU A 64 8.89 -8.51 15.18
N THR A 65 7.90 -7.86 14.56
CA THR A 65 6.55 -8.38 14.40
C THR A 65 6.26 -8.54 12.91
N LEU A 66 5.83 -9.72 12.48
CA LEU A 66 5.29 -9.96 11.15
C LEU A 66 3.77 -9.96 11.19
N LEU A 67 3.14 -9.05 10.46
CA LEU A 67 1.69 -8.97 10.29
C LEU A 67 1.25 -9.76 9.05
N LEU A 68 0.38 -10.73 9.25
CA LEU A 68 -0.32 -11.52 8.23
C LEU A 68 -1.81 -11.16 8.33
N ILE A 69 -2.24 -10.16 7.58
CA ILE A 69 -3.60 -9.61 7.69
C ILE A 69 -4.41 -9.99 6.46
N GLY A 70 -5.53 -10.67 6.63
CA GLY A 70 -6.45 -11.06 5.55
C GLY A 70 -5.75 -11.80 4.41
N PRO A 71 -5.06 -12.93 4.66
CA PRO A 71 -4.50 -13.74 3.59
C PRO A 71 -5.62 -14.19 2.63
N GLU A 72 -5.38 -14.08 1.32
CA GLU A 72 -6.33 -14.41 0.25
C GLU A 72 -5.91 -15.65 -0.55
N ARG A 73 -4.82 -16.31 -0.13
CA ARG A 73 -4.32 -17.57 -0.69
C ARG A 73 -3.67 -18.42 0.39
N ASP A 74 -3.51 -19.70 0.07
CA ASP A 74 -2.83 -20.65 0.95
C ASP A 74 -1.34 -20.34 1.10
N PHE A 75 -0.82 -20.60 2.29
CA PHE A 75 0.61 -20.59 2.57
C PHE A 75 1.24 -21.87 2.04
N THR A 76 2.43 -21.77 1.45
CA THR A 76 3.23 -22.92 1.03
C THR A 76 4.02 -23.52 2.22
N VAL A 77 4.62 -24.70 2.02
CA VAL A 77 5.46 -25.34 3.04
C VAL A 77 6.69 -24.50 3.35
N ASP A 78 7.34 -23.96 2.32
CA ASP A 78 8.55 -23.14 2.47
C ASP A 78 8.26 -21.82 3.21
N GLU A 79 7.12 -21.18 2.91
CA GLU A 79 6.67 -19.97 3.62
C GLU A 79 6.38 -20.28 5.09
N ALA A 80 5.67 -21.36 5.38
CA ALA A 80 5.40 -21.79 6.75
C ALA A 80 6.68 -22.13 7.52
N GLU A 81 7.67 -22.75 6.88
CA GLU A 81 8.97 -23.03 7.50
C GLU A 81 9.74 -21.74 7.78
N ALA A 82 9.74 -20.78 6.86
CA ALA A 82 10.35 -19.47 7.07
C ALA A 82 9.73 -18.75 8.28
N ILE A 83 8.40 -18.71 8.36
CA ILE A 83 7.66 -18.13 9.49
C ILE A 83 7.99 -18.88 10.80
N LYS A 84 8.04 -20.22 10.77
CA LYS A 84 8.41 -21.03 11.94
C LYS A 84 9.80 -20.69 12.45
N ARG A 85 10.79 -20.56 11.55
CA ARG A 85 12.16 -20.18 11.91
C ARG A 85 12.22 -18.78 12.50
N PHE A 86 11.53 -17.82 11.89
CA PHE A 86 11.41 -16.45 12.40
C PHE A 86 10.88 -16.40 13.84
N MET A 87 9.77 -17.11 14.12
CA MET A 87 9.23 -17.20 15.48
C MET A 87 10.15 -17.94 16.44
N SER A 88 10.75 -19.04 16.01
CA SER A 88 11.64 -19.84 16.87
C SER A 88 12.81 -19.02 17.40
N ASN A 89 13.27 -18.02 16.63
CA ASN A 89 14.34 -17.08 16.97
C ASN A 89 13.83 -15.74 17.53
N GLY A 90 12.70 -15.74 18.23
CA GLY A 90 12.21 -14.59 19.01
C GLY A 90 11.25 -13.65 18.30
N GLY A 91 10.85 -13.96 17.06
CA GLY A 91 9.89 -13.17 16.29
C GLY A 91 8.45 -13.30 16.80
N GLN A 92 7.69 -12.21 16.72
CA GLN A 92 6.24 -12.23 16.91
C GLN A 92 5.54 -12.30 15.54
N VAL A 93 4.57 -13.18 15.39
CA VAL A 93 3.70 -13.20 14.21
C VAL A 93 2.28 -12.90 14.65
N ILE A 94 1.61 -11.97 13.97
CA ILE A 94 0.20 -11.68 14.17
C ILE A 94 -0.54 -12.10 12.90
N LEU A 95 -1.37 -13.13 13.02
CA LEU A 95 -2.26 -13.62 11.98
C LEU A 95 -3.68 -13.13 12.25
N ALA A 96 -4.24 -12.33 11.37
CA ALA A 96 -5.63 -11.86 11.46
C ALA A 96 -6.40 -12.30 10.21
N ASP A 97 -7.38 -13.17 10.38
CA ASP A 97 -8.12 -13.78 9.28
C ASP A 97 -9.50 -14.25 9.75
N GLU A 98 -10.51 -14.10 8.90
CA GLU A 98 -11.88 -14.55 9.11
C GLU A 98 -12.34 -15.57 8.06
N LEU A 99 -11.65 -15.65 6.91
CA LEU A 99 -12.01 -16.52 5.79
C LEU A 99 -11.33 -17.90 5.87
N GLY A 100 -10.28 -18.02 6.69
CA GLY A 100 -9.65 -19.29 7.02
C GLY A 100 -8.47 -19.68 6.15
N TYR A 101 -8.00 -18.85 5.22
CA TYR A 101 -6.76 -19.09 4.47
C TYR A 101 -5.54 -19.24 5.41
N GLY A 102 -5.54 -18.52 6.53
CA GLY A 102 -4.57 -18.64 7.61
C GLY A 102 -4.53 -20.02 8.26
N ASN A 103 -5.60 -20.83 8.17
CA ASN A 103 -5.59 -22.20 8.66
C ASN A 103 -4.53 -23.06 7.96
N THR A 104 -4.20 -22.77 6.69
CA THR A 104 -3.15 -23.50 5.98
C THR A 104 -1.77 -23.30 6.61
N LEU A 105 -1.48 -22.11 7.16
CA LEU A 105 -0.29 -21.87 7.96
C LEU A 105 -0.36 -22.64 9.29
N LEU A 106 -1.48 -22.55 10.01
CA LEU A 106 -1.67 -23.22 11.30
C LEU A 106 -1.52 -24.74 11.19
N GLU A 107 -2.00 -25.33 10.10
CA GLU A 107 -1.84 -26.76 9.76
C GLU A 107 -0.39 -27.13 9.52
N LYS A 108 0.33 -26.36 8.69
CA LYS A 108 1.74 -26.63 8.37
C LYS A 108 2.66 -26.46 9.57
N LEU A 109 2.30 -25.59 10.51
CA LEU A 109 2.96 -25.44 11.79
C LEU A 109 2.60 -26.54 12.81
N ASN A 110 1.67 -27.45 12.46
CA ASN A 110 1.15 -28.51 13.31
C ASN A 110 0.53 -27.98 14.63
N LEU A 111 -0.20 -26.87 14.52
CA LEU A 111 -0.89 -26.24 15.66
C LEU A 111 -2.35 -26.72 15.72
N PRO A 112 -2.95 -26.85 16.92
CA PRO A 112 -4.34 -27.28 17.07
C PRO A 112 -5.36 -26.15 16.80
N VAL A 113 -4.89 -24.90 16.69
CA VAL A 113 -5.75 -23.71 16.59
C VAL A 113 -6.32 -23.57 15.19
N ARG A 114 -7.64 -23.35 15.06
CA ARG A 114 -8.30 -23.13 13.77
C ARG A 114 -9.29 -21.96 13.85
N ILE A 115 -9.34 -21.16 12.79
CA ILE A 115 -10.39 -20.18 12.54
C ILE A 115 -11.57 -20.92 11.93
N ASP A 116 -12.75 -20.76 12.54
CA ASP A 116 -13.96 -21.54 12.22
C ASP A 116 -14.65 -21.09 10.92
N GLY A 117 -14.73 -19.77 10.70
CA GLY A 117 -15.40 -19.14 9.56
C GLY A 117 -16.85 -18.73 9.82
N GLY A 118 -17.50 -19.24 10.88
CA GLY A 118 -18.85 -18.80 11.27
C GLY A 118 -18.88 -17.36 11.79
N LEU A 119 -19.98 -16.62 11.56
CA LEU A 119 -20.11 -15.20 11.91
C LEU A 119 -20.53 -15.02 13.36
N VAL A 120 -19.76 -14.24 14.13
CA VAL A 120 -20.14 -13.85 15.49
C VAL A 120 -21.03 -12.62 15.48
N LEU A 121 -22.17 -12.70 16.18
CA LEU A 121 -23.06 -11.58 16.42
C LEU A 121 -23.19 -11.32 17.92
N ASP A 122 -23.19 -10.05 18.33
CA ASP A 122 -23.58 -9.65 19.68
C ASP A 122 -24.72 -8.61 19.65
N PRO A 123 -25.94 -8.98 20.05
CA PRO A 123 -27.06 -8.06 20.02
C PRO A 123 -27.05 -7.06 21.18
N LEU A 124 -26.18 -7.18 22.18
CA LEU A 124 -26.16 -6.30 23.35
C LEU A 124 -24.89 -5.46 23.44
N PHE A 125 -23.73 -6.12 23.39
CA PHE A 125 -22.41 -5.47 23.50
C PHE A 125 -21.81 -5.31 22.11
N LYS A 126 -22.20 -4.23 21.43
CA LYS A 126 -21.87 -3.96 20.03
C LYS A 126 -21.64 -2.48 19.75
N GLU A 127 -20.92 -2.17 18.68
CA GLU A 127 -20.87 -0.84 18.09
C GLU A 127 -21.97 -0.69 17.03
N ARG A 128 -23.15 -0.19 17.43
CA ARG A 128 -24.32 0.10 16.56
C ARG A 128 -24.98 -1.11 15.85
N ASN A 129 -24.21 -2.07 15.37
CA ASN A 129 -24.64 -3.25 14.61
C ASN A 129 -24.11 -4.54 15.26
N ALA A 130 -24.92 -5.60 15.32
CA ALA A 130 -24.53 -6.86 15.98
C ALA A 130 -23.32 -7.54 15.34
N LYS A 131 -23.04 -7.23 14.07
CA LYS A 131 -21.84 -7.63 13.32
C LYS A 131 -20.57 -6.91 13.75
N LEU A 132 -20.68 -5.93 14.64
CA LEU A 132 -19.58 -5.19 15.24
C LEU A 132 -19.51 -5.47 16.75
N PRO A 133 -19.31 -6.73 17.18
CA PRO A 133 -19.35 -7.07 18.60
C PRO A 133 -18.15 -6.48 19.35
N LYS A 134 -18.38 -6.15 20.61
CA LYS A 134 -17.34 -5.70 21.55
C LYS A 134 -16.67 -6.91 22.18
N ALA A 135 -15.36 -7.03 21.97
CA ALA A 135 -14.54 -8.03 22.62
C ALA A 135 -13.66 -7.41 23.70
N ARG A 136 -13.30 -8.23 24.68
CA ARG A 136 -12.47 -7.85 25.82
C ARG A 136 -11.08 -8.44 25.64
N TYR A 137 -10.07 -7.58 25.56
CA TYR A 137 -8.67 -7.99 25.59
C TYR A 137 -8.22 -8.16 27.04
N ILE A 138 -7.63 -9.31 27.32
CA ILE A 138 -7.19 -9.70 28.65
C ILE A 138 -5.66 -9.61 28.67
N SER A 139 -5.16 -8.47 29.11
CA SER A 139 -3.74 -8.28 29.45
C SER A 139 -3.52 -8.51 30.95
N GLU A 140 -2.27 -8.68 31.36
CA GLU A 140 -1.90 -8.85 32.77
C GLU A 140 -2.12 -7.56 33.59
N SER A 141 -2.05 -6.40 32.93
CA SER A 141 -2.05 -5.09 33.60
C SER A 141 -3.33 -4.28 33.40
N HIS A 142 -4.09 -4.54 32.35
CA HIS A 142 -5.29 -3.78 32.00
C HIS A 142 -6.23 -4.57 31.10
N THR A 143 -7.43 -4.04 30.91
CA THR A 143 -8.46 -4.63 30.05
C THR A 143 -8.93 -3.56 29.08
N VAL A 144 -8.71 -3.78 27.79
CA VAL A 144 -9.22 -2.90 26.72
C VAL A 144 -10.40 -3.53 26.00
N GLU A 145 -11.33 -2.67 25.58
CA GLU A 145 -12.48 -3.04 24.76
C GLU A 145 -12.13 -2.84 23.28
N VAL A 146 -12.14 -3.93 22.52
CA VAL A 146 -11.82 -3.97 21.09
C VAL A 146 -13.12 -4.18 20.32
N ILE A 147 -13.37 -3.35 19.32
CA ILE A 147 -14.50 -3.48 18.41
C ILE A 147 -14.08 -4.39 17.26
N LEU A 148 -14.78 -5.50 17.10
CA LEU A 148 -14.59 -6.40 15.96
C LEU A 148 -15.47 -5.97 14.78
N ASN A 149 -15.23 -6.54 13.61
CA ASN A 149 -16.07 -6.36 12.42
C ASN A 149 -16.15 -7.64 11.60
N HIS A 150 -17.33 -8.26 11.62
CA HIS A 150 -17.60 -9.55 10.98
C HIS A 150 -16.64 -10.67 11.44
N ALA A 151 -16.25 -10.64 12.72
CA ALA A 151 -15.37 -11.64 13.29
C ALA A 151 -15.96 -13.05 13.24
N SER A 152 -15.05 -14.01 13.11
CA SER A 152 -15.31 -15.42 13.38
C SER A 152 -14.82 -15.81 14.78
N ILE A 153 -14.66 -17.11 15.04
CA ILE A 153 -14.15 -17.66 16.30
C ILE A 153 -12.92 -18.52 16.06
N ILE A 154 -12.16 -18.71 17.14
CA ILE A 154 -10.97 -19.53 17.20
C ILE A 154 -11.25 -20.78 18.03
N ARG A 155 -11.08 -21.96 17.43
CA ARG A 155 -11.15 -23.27 18.08
C ARG A 155 -9.75 -23.74 18.50
N GLY A 156 -9.69 -24.59 19.52
CA GLY A 156 -8.45 -25.24 19.96
C GLY A 156 -7.44 -24.30 20.65
N CYS A 157 -7.87 -23.11 21.06
CA CYS A 157 -7.01 -22.15 21.76
C CYS A 157 -6.79 -22.55 23.22
N SER A 158 -5.53 -22.66 23.65
CA SER A 158 -5.17 -22.93 25.04
C SER A 158 -5.03 -21.67 25.90
N LYS A 159 -4.63 -20.55 25.30
CA LYS A 159 -4.47 -19.25 25.97
C LYS A 159 -5.22 -18.16 25.21
N PRO A 160 -6.53 -17.97 25.47
CA PRO A 160 -7.30 -16.89 24.86
C PRO A 160 -6.83 -15.54 25.41
N ILE A 161 -6.71 -14.56 24.52
CA ILE A 161 -6.35 -13.17 24.88
C ILE A 161 -7.46 -12.18 24.54
N LEU A 162 -8.36 -12.54 23.63
CA LEU A 162 -9.49 -11.70 23.21
C LEU A 162 -10.75 -12.55 23.19
N LEU A 163 -11.76 -12.14 23.97
CA LEU A 163 -13.02 -12.86 24.14
C LEU A 163 -14.21 -11.96 23.83
N THR A 164 -15.22 -12.51 23.15
CA THR A 164 -16.53 -11.84 23.05
C THR A 164 -17.30 -11.96 24.36
N THR A 165 -18.52 -11.42 24.44
CA THR A 165 -19.34 -11.51 25.64
C THR A 165 -20.18 -12.80 25.69
N SER A 166 -20.78 -13.09 26.85
CA SER A 166 -21.75 -14.19 26.98
C SER A 166 -23.06 -13.96 26.23
N TYR A 167 -23.28 -12.76 25.66
CA TYR A 167 -24.46 -12.44 24.86
C TYR A 167 -24.24 -12.69 23.37
N SER A 168 -23.00 -12.91 22.94
CA SER A 168 -22.74 -13.23 21.54
C SER A 168 -23.21 -14.62 21.17
N TYR A 169 -23.54 -14.85 19.92
CA TYR A 169 -23.84 -16.16 19.35
C TYR A 169 -23.19 -16.32 17.97
N LEU A 170 -22.98 -17.57 17.57
CA LEU A 170 -22.42 -17.93 16.27
C LEU A 170 -23.56 -18.17 15.28
N ASP A 171 -23.76 -17.24 14.36
CA ASP A 171 -24.80 -17.30 13.32
C ASP A 171 -24.29 -18.12 12.13
N ILE A 172 -24.58 -19.42 12.17
CA ILE A 172 -24.07 -20.38 11.17
C ILE A 172 -24.93 -20.42 9.90
N ASN A 173 -26.18 -19.93 9.99
CA ASN A 173 -27.12 -19.92 8.87
C ASN A 173 -27.30 -18.53 8.24
N MET A 174 -26.65 -17.51 8.79
CA MET A 174 -26.61 -16.11 8.34
C MET A 174 -27.97 -15.41 8.35
N ASN A 175 -28.90 -15.83 9.22
CA ASN A 175 -30.22 -15.21 9.32
C ASN A 175 -30.26 -14.00 10.27
N ASN A 176 -29.16 -13.67 10.94
CA ASN A 176 -29.01 -12.60 11.93
C ASN A 176 -29.92 -12.74 13.17
N ALA A 177 -30.32 -13.95 13.52
CA ALA A 177 -31.08 -14.29 14.72
C ALA A 177 -30.44 -15.51 15.40
N TRP A 178 -30.58 -15.61 16.71
CA TRP A 178 -30.11 -16.81 17.41
C TRP A 178 -31.13 -17.93 17.27
N ASP A 179 -30.70 -19.08 16.79
CA ASP A 179 -31.51 -20.30 16.66
C ASP A 179 -31.14 -21.39 17.67
N LEU A 180 -32.10 -22.29 17.93
CA LEU A 180 -31.85 -23.46 18.77
C LEU A 180 -30.79 -24.35 18.14
N GLY A 181 -29.67 -24.52 18.83
CA GLY A 181 -28.52 -25.31 18.34
C GLY A 181 -27.31 -24.45 17.99
N GLU A 182 -27.48 -23.14 17.84
CA GLU A 182 -26.36 -22.22 17.68
C GLU A 182 -25.66 -21.98 19.02
N GLU A 183 -24.32 -22.00 18.96
CA GLU A 183 -23.48 -21.80 20.12
C GLU A 183 -23.67 -20.38 20.68
N LYS A 184 -23.52 -20.27 22.00
CA LYS A 184 -23.46 -18.98 22.71
C LYS A 184 -22.06 -18.74 23.24
N GLY A 185 -21.68 -17.48 23.27
CA GLY A 185 -20.40 -17.03 23.80
C GLY A 185 -20.31 -17.18 25.33
N PRO A 186 -19.19 -16.73 25.92
CA PRO A 186 -18.11 -15.99 25.26
C PRO A 186 -17.29 -16.86 24.32
N PHE A 187 -16.95 -16.32 23.16
CA PHE A 187 -16.10 -16.99 22.17
C PHE A 187 -14.68 -16.47 22.22
N THR A 188 -13.73 -17.36 21.94
CA THR A 188 -12.35 -16.96 21.69
C THR A 188 -12.25 -16.37 20.29
N VAL A 189 -11.78 -15.13 20.21
CA VAL A 189 -11.57 -14.41 18.95
C VAL A 189 -10.12 -13.91 18.81
N GLY A 190 -9.32 -14.09 19.86
CA GLY A 190 -7.89 -13.89 19.84
C GLY A 190 -7.18 -14.93 20.71
N CYS A 191 -6.13 -15.52 20.18
CA CYS A 191 -5.36 -16.58 20.83
C CYS A 191 -3.86 -16.30 20.77
N ILE A 192 -3.12 -16.64 21.82
CA ILE A 192 -1.65 -16.59 21.81
C ILE A 192 -1.04 -17.98 21.95
N LEU A 193 -0.02 -18.26 21.15
CA LEU A 193 0.76 -19.49 21.19
C LEU A 193 2.26 -19.16 21.29
N LYS A 194 2.96 -19.76 22.24
CA LYS A 194 4.42 -19.67 22.32
C LYS A 194 5.07 -20.67 21.36
N ILE A 195 5.99 -20.20 20.53
CA ILE A 195 6.70 -21.02 19.53
C ILE A 195 8.18 -20.68 19.60
N GLY A 196 8.99 -21.59 20.15
CA GLY A 196 10.39 -21.32 20.47
C GLY A 196 10.51 -20.13 21.42
N GLU A 197 11.37 -19.16 21.08
CA GLU A 197 11.55 -17.93 21.86
C GLU A 197 10.53 -16.83 21.51
N GLY A 198 9.79 -16.99 20.42
CA GLY A 198 8.78 -16.05 19.94
C GLY A 198 7.35 -16.49 20.22
N GLU A 199 6.43 -15.92 19.45
CA GLU A 199 5.00 -16.19 19.62
C GLU A 199 4.19 -15.96 18.33
N LEU A 200 3.09 -16.70 18.23
CA LEU A 200 2.04 -16.49 17.26
C LEU A 200 0.80 -15.96 17.98
N ILE A 201 0.28 -14.84 17.53
CA ILE A 201 -0.99 -14.29 17.94
C ILE A 201 -1.96 -14.45 16.77
N VAL A 202 -3.10 -15.08 17.01
CA VAL A 202 -4.14 -15.31 15.99
C VAL A 202 -5.39 -14.53 16.37
N PHE A 203 -5.95 -13.79 15.42
CA PHE A 203 -7.25 -13.11 15.52
C PHE A 203 -8.19 -13.63 14.44
N SER A 204 -9.46 -13.81 14.78
CA SER A 204 -10.50 -14.27 13.86
C SER A 204 -11.19 -13.11 13.10
N ASP A 205 -10.49 -12.00 12.89
CA ASP A 205 -10.98 -10.78 12.23
C ASP A 205 -9.81 -10.03 11.60
N SER A 206 -9.69 -10.06 10.27
CA SER A 206 -8.64 -9.33 9.53
C SER A 206 -8.84 -7.82 9.51
N SER A 207 -10.05 -7.35 9.82
CA SER A 207 -10.44 -5.94 9.69
C SER A 207 -10.18 -5.11 10.94
N LEU A 208 -9.72 -5.72 12.04
CA LEU A 208 -9.42 -5.05 13.32
C LEU A 208 -8.67 -3.72 13.20
N PHE A 209 -7.76 -3.63 12.23
CA PHE A 209 -6.81 -2.52 12.07
C PHE A 209 -7.01 -1.71 10.78
N ILE A 210 -8.10 -1.92 10.04
CA ILE A 210 -8.43 -1.05 8.90
C ILE A 210 -8.80 0.36 9.37
N ASN A 211 -8.74 1.33 8.48
CA ASN A 211 -8.94 2.76 8.77
C ASN A 211 -10.27 3.03 9.47
N SER A 212 -11.36 2.36 9.09
CA SER A 212 -12.66 2.54 9.77
C SER A 212 -12.77 1.87 11.13
N MET A 213 -11.91 0.89 11.44
CA MET A 213 -11.98 0.11 12.68
C MET A 213 -10.97 0.57 13.72
N ILE A 214 -9.77 0.98 13.29
CA ILE A 214 -8.69 1.40 14.20
C ILE A 214 -9.07 2.60 15.08
N ILE A 215 -9.99 3.45 14.60
CA ILE A 215 -10.49 4.63 15.32
C ILE A 215 -11.66 4.32 16.27
N LEU A 216 -12.19 3.08 16.26
CA LEU A 216 -13.31 2.67 17.10
C LEU A 216 -12.81 2.06 18.42
N GLY A 217 -13.58 2.28 19.49
CA GLY A 217 -13.27 1.77 20.82
C GLY A 217 -11.82 2.06 21.23
N GLN A 218 -11.12 1.02 21.67
CA GLN A 218 -9.70 1.07 22.00
C GLN A 218 -8.84 0.25 21.01
N ASN A 219 -9.29 0.07 19.76
CA ASN A 219 -8.58 -0.73 18.75
C ASN A 219 -7.15 -0.22 18.50
N ARG A 220 -6.96 1.10 18.47
CA ARG A 220 -5.63 1.71 18.34
C ARG A 220 -4.71 1.40 19.52
N GLU A 221 -5.22 1.49 20.74
CA GLU A 221 -4.44 1.17 21.96
C GLU A 221 -4.08 -0.31 21.98
N PHE A 222 -5.04 -1.17 21.65
CA PHE A 222 -4.84 -2.61 21.51
C PHE A 222 -3.74 -2.96 20.48
N LEU A 223 -3.76 -2.34 19.29
CA LEU A 223 -2.71 -2.54 18.29
C LEU A 223 -1.31 -2.18 18.83
N LEU A 224 -1.21 -1.05 19.53
CA LEU A 224 0.06 -0.58 20.08
C LEU A 224 0.54 -1.48 21.23
N ASP A 225 -0.36 -1.99 22.07
CA ASP A 225 -0.01 -2.88 23.17
C ASP A 225 0.50 -4.25 22.67
N ILE A 226 -0.18 -4.85 21.69
CA ILE A 226 0.25 -6.16 21.17
C ILE A 226 1.57 -6.10 20.39
N ILE A 227 1.82 -4.99 19.67
CA ILE A 227 3.08 -4.78 18.93
C ILE A 227 4.20 -4.38 19.88
N GLY A 228 3.93 -3.50 20.85
CA GLY A 228 4.94 -2.90 21.72
C GLY A 228 5.97 -2.09 20.94
N ASP A 229 7.24 -2.15 21.35
CA ASP A 229 8.35 -1.43 20.72
C ASP A 229 8.97 -2.15 19.50
N ARG A 230 8.30 -3.18 18.98
CA ARG A 230 8.81 -4.02 17.88
C ARG A 230 8.72 -3.29 16.55
N LYS A 231 9.71 -3.51 15.68
CA LYS A 231 9.60 -3.08 14.27
C LYS A 231 8.67 -4.01 13.52
N VAL A 232 7.89 -3.45 12.62
CA VAL A 232 6.82 -4.19 11.95
C VAL A 232 7.18 -4.51 10.52
N LEU A 233 6.98 -5.77 10.15
CA LEU A 233 6.96 -6.29 8.79
C LEU A 233 5.51 -6.60 8.43
N VAL A 234 5.10 -6.33 7.19
CA VAL A 234 3.76 -6.67 6.70
C VAL A 234 3.89 -7.57 5.48
N ASP A 235 3.17 -8.68 5.49
CA ASP A 235 3.08 -9.57 4.35
C ASP A 235 2.07 -9.06 3.31
N SER A 236 2.57 -8.68 2.14
CA SER A 236 1.73 -8.33 0.99
C SER A 236 1.61 -9.44 -0.05
N LEU A 237 2.32 -10.57 0.13
CA LEU A 237 2.43 -11.65 -0.85
C LEU A 237 1.20 -12.56 -0.86
N HIS A 238 0.41 -12.54 0.21
CA HIS A 238 -0.82 -13.31 0.32
C HIS A 238 -2.06 -12.52 -0.05
N TRP A 239 -1.94 -11.24 -0.43
CA TRP A 239 -3.06 -10.48 -0.97
C TRP A 239 -3.21 -10.68 -2.48
N SER A 240 -4.44 -10.62 -3.00
CA SER A 240 -4.66 -10.74 -4.44
C SER A 240 -4.01 -9.58 -5.21
N GLN A 241 -3.42 -9.93 -6.34
CA GLN A 241 -2.86 -8.95 -7.27
C GLN A 241 -3.85 -8.74 -8.41
N THR A 242 -4.52 -7.60 -8.41
CA THR A 242 -5.37 -7.20 -9.55
C THR A 242 -4.51 -6.69 -10.70
N ILE A 243 -5.01 -6.77 -11.94
CA ILE A 243 -4.33 -6.21 -13.12
C ILE A 243 -4.03 -4.72 -12.91
N PHE A 244 -4.94 -3.99 -12.23
CA PHE A 244 -4.73 -2.60 -11.86
C PHE A 244 -3.52 -2.42 -10.94
N THR A 245 -3.38 -3.28 -9.93
CA THR A 245 -2.26 -3.23 -8.97
C THR A 245 -0.92 -3.48 -9.67
N LEU A 246 -0.88 -4.46 -10.57
CA LEU A 246 0.30 -4.78 -11.38
C LEU A 246 0.67 -3.63 -12.34
N ALA A 247 -0.33 -3.05 -13.02
CA ALA A 247 -0.10 -1.92 -13.91
C ALA A 247 0.43 -0.70 -13.15
N LYS A 248 -0.18 -0.39 -12.00
CA LYS A 248 0.24 0.72 -11.14
C LYS A 248 1.64 0.49 -10.57
N SER A 249 1.96 -0.71 -10.07
CA SER A 249 3.29 -1.00 -9.53
C SER A 249 4.37 -0.85 -10.59
N THR A 250 4.11 -1.30 -11.82
CA THR A 250 5.00 -1.12 -12.97
C THR A 250 5.21 0.36 -13.28
N VAL A 251 4.13 1.15 -13.31
CA VAL A 251 4.20 2.61 -13.53
C VAL A 251 5.01 3.28 -12.42
N MET A 252 4.78 2.91 -11.15
CA MET A 252 5.51 3.47 -10.01
C MET A 252 7.00 3.13 -10.06
N GLN A 253 7.39 1.89 -10.43
CA GLN A 253 8.80 1.53 -10.63
C GLN A 253 9.47 2.40 -11.70
N VAL A 254 8.78 2.69 -12.80
CA VAL A 254 9.27 3.60 -13.83
C VAL A 254 9.43 5.02 -13.29
N PHE A 255 8.45 5.53 -12.53
CA PHE A 255 8.55 6.85 -11.89
C PHE A 255 9.70 6.92 -10.88
N GLU A 256 9.96 5.86 -10.10
CA GLU A 256 11.10 5.79 -9.18
C GLU A 256 12.44 5.86 -9.93
N ILE A 257 12.58 5.16 -11.07
CA ILE A 257 13.76 5.30 -11.94
C ILE A 257 13.91 6.76 -12.38
N PHE A 258 12.83 7.44 -12.79
CA PHE A 258 12.89 8.86 -13.15
C PHE A 258 13.17 9.79 -11.96
N ASN A 259 12.94 9.35 -10.73
CA ASN A 259 13.29 10.09 -9.52
C ASN A 259 14.76 9.97 -9.14
N THR A 260 15.53 9.07 -9.75
CA THR A 260 16.98 9.01 -9.59
C THR A 260 17.64 10.29 -10.12
N VAL A 261 18.76 10.68 -9.49
CA VAL A 261 19.46 11.93 -9.80
C VAL A 261 19.94 11.94 -11.26
N GLU A 262 20.45 10.80 -11.72
CA GLU A 262 20.95 10.56 -13.06
C GLU A 262 19.85 10.70 -14.12
N ALA A 263 18.68 10.09 -13.87
CA ALA A 263 17.55 10.17 -14.80
C ALA A 263 16.99 11.60 -14.87
N ARG A 264 16.89 12.31 -13.74
CA ARG A 264 16.44 13.71 -13.70
C ARG A 264 17.32 14.60 -14.56
N TYR A 265 18.64 14.52 -14.41
CA TYR A 265 19.56 15.31 -15.23
C TYR A 265 19.49 14.92 -16.70
N THR A 266 19.36 13.63 -17.01
CA THR A 266 19.23 13.15 -18.39
C THR A 266 17.98 13.72 -19.05
N VAL A 267 16.84 13.73 -18.35
CA VAL A 267 15.59 14.32 -18.84
C VAL A 267 15.74 15.83 -19.07
N ILE A 268 16.36 16.55 -18.13
CA ILE A 268 16.59 18.01 -18.25
C ILE A 268 17.49 18.31 -19.46
N VAL A 269 18.62 17.61 -19.62
CA VAL A 269 19.54 17.81 -20.75
C VAL A 269 18.84 17.48 -22.08
N SER A 270 18.06 16.39 -22.12
CA SER A 270 17.28 16.00 -23.29
C SER A 270 16.25 17.06 -23.66
N ALA A 271 15.55 17.63 -22.68
CA ALA A 271 14.60 18.70 -22.87
C ALA A 271 15.27 19.97 -23.39
N ILE A 272 16.45 20.34 -22.86
CA ILE A 272 17.24 21.49 -23.34
C ILE A 272 17.67 21.26 -24.80
N LEU A 273 18.19 20.07 -25.16
CA LEU A 273 18.58 19.74 -26.52
C LEU A 273 17.40 19.80 -27.50
N LEU A 274 16.21 19.34 -27.08
CA LEU A 274 14.98 19.46 -27.85
C LEU A 274 14.58 20.93 -28.03
N ILE A 275 14.59 21.72 -26.95
CA ILE A 275 14.30 23.15 -27.02
C ILE A 275 15.27 23.83 -27.98
N VAL A 276 16.58 23.62 -27.87
CA VAL A 276 17.57 24.22 -28.78
C VAL A 276 17.32 23.83 -30.23
N LYS A 277 16.98 22.56 -30.50
CA LYS A 277 16.69 22.06 -31.85
C LYS A 277 15.43 22.67 -32.46
N PHE A 278 14.41 22.92 -31.65
CA PHE A 278 13.11 23.43 -32.10
C PHE A 278 12.92 24.93 -31.90
N THR A 279 13.80 25.59 -31.14
CA THR A 279 13.82 27.05 -31.03
C THR A 279 14.32 27.57 -32.37
N PRO A 280 13.51 28.32 -33.13
CA PRO A 280 13.94 28.84 -34.41
C PRO A 280 15.16 29.73 -34.16
N THR A 281 16.32 29.29 -34.63
CA THR A 281 17.51 30.12 -34.65
C THR A 281 17.18 31.27 -35.60
N LYS A 282 16.80 32.43 -35.05
CA LYS A 282 16.80 33.67 -35.81
C LYS A 282 18.26 33.90 -36.20
N ARG A 283 18.71 33.31 -37.31
CA ARG A 283 19.84 33.85 -38.05
C ARG A 283 19.45 35.31 -38.25
N LYS A 284 20.19 36.22 -37.65
CA LYS A 284 20.12 37.64 -38.02
C LYS A 284 20.40 37.65 -39.51
N THR A 285 19.36 37.67 -40.32
CA THR A 285 19.47 38.08 -41.70
C THR A 285 20.05 39.48 -41.58
N ILE A 286 21.31 39.66 -41.97
CA ILE A 286 21.87 41.00 -42.14
C ILE A 286 20.88 41.65 -43.09
N ASN A 287 20.05 42.56 -42.57
CA ASN A 287 19.08 43.29 -43.37
C ASN A 287 19.88 43.84 -44.55
N ARG A 288 19.46 43.51 -45.78
CA ARG A 288 20.09 44.06 -46.99
C ARG A 288 20.11 45.57 -46.79
N ILE A 289 21.29 46.13 -46.54
CA ILE A 289 21.47 47.57 -46.47
C ILE A 289 20.99 48.10 -47.83
N LEU A 290 19.79 48.68 -47.86
CA LEU A 290 19.21 49.29 -49.03
C LEU A 290 19.81 50.69 -49.10
N VAL A 291 20.68 50.92 -50.07
CA VAL A 291 21.30 52.23 -50.31
C VAL A 291 20.23 53.32 -50.43
N GLU A 292 19.05 52.96 -50.94
CA GLU A 292 17.87 53.83 -51.06
C GLU A 292 17.30 54.27 -49.70
N GLU A 293 17.34 53.44 -48.66
CA GLU A 293 16.93 53.85 -47.31
C GLU A 293 17.94 54.81 -46.67
N ILE A 294 19.23 54.59 -46.91
CA ILE A 294 20.30 55.50 -46.43
C ILE A 294 20.18 56.86 -47.11
N LEU A 295 19.92 56.88 -48.42
CA LEU A 295 19.74 58.12 -49.18
C LEU A 295 18.45 58.87 -48.82
N LYS A 296 17.39 58.17 -48.38
CA LYS A 296 16.19 58.83 -47.83
C LYS A 296 16.50 59.63 -46.57
N LEU A 297 17.40 59.14 -45.72
CA LEU A 297 17.81 59.81 -44.49
C LEU A 297 18.90 60.87 -44.74
N ASN A 298 19.75 60.65 -45.75
CA ASN A 298 20.86 61.54 -46.09
C ASN A 298 20.89 61.79 -47.61
N PRO A 299 20.04 62.71 -48.13
CA PRO A 299 19.86 62.89 -49.58
C PRO A 299 21.07 63.48 -50.29
N SER A 300 21.98 64.13 -49.56
CA SER A 300 23.18 64.76 -50.11
C SER A 300 24.36 63.81 -50.30
N TRP A 301 24.20 62.54 -49.90
CA TRP A 301 25.27 61.55 -49.99
C TRP A 301 25.35 60.95 -51.40
N ASP A 302 26.57 60.63 -51.84
CA ASP A 302 26.78 60.07 -53.16
C ASP A 302 26.35 58.60 -53.20
N LYS A 303 25.35 58.32 -54.05
CA LYS A 303 24.80 56.97 -54.25
C LYS A 303 25.86 55.97 -54.72
N GLN A 304 26.77 56.35 -55.61
CA GLN A 304 27.78 55.45 -56.16
C GLN A 304 28.81 55.05 -55.10
N VAL A 305 29.17 55.98 -54.22
CA VAL A 305 30.08 55.70 -53.09
C VAL A 305 29.43 54.73 -52.11
N LEU A 306 28.15 54.95 -51.77
CA LEU A 306 27.40 54.05 -50.90
C LEU A 306 27.24 52.65 -51.50
N GLU A 307 26.96 52.54 -52.80
CA GLU A 307 26.89 51.25 -53.49
C GLU A 307 28.24 50.53 -53.54
N LYS A 308 29.35 51.26 -53.59
CA LYS A 308 30.70 50.69 -53.52
C LYS A 308 31.02 50.19 -52.11
N LEU A 309 30.73 50.97 -51.09
CA LEU A 309 30.92 50.59 -49.68
C LEU A 309 30.07 49.37 -49.29
N VAL A 310 28.80 49.34 -49.71
CA VAL A 310 27.93 48.17 -49.47
C VAL A 310 28.45 46.93 -50.20
N ARG A 311 29.09 47.08 -51.38
CA ARG A 311 29.75 45.98 -52.07
C ARG A 311 30.99 45.49 -51.33
N GLU A 312 31.85 46.39 -50.86
CA GLU A 312 33.06 46.05 -50.10
C GLU A 312 32.73 45.34 -48.78
N ILE A 313 31.73 45.84 -48.04
CA ILE A 313 31.24 45.21 -46.79
C ILE A 313 30.64 43.83 -47.02
N ARG A 314 30.12 43.55 -48.24
CA ARG A 314 29.58 42.22 -48.59
C ARG A 314 30.64 41.24 -49.09
N SER A 315 31.79 41.73 -49.53
CA SER A 315 32.90 40.92 -50.04
C SER A 315 33.97 40.56 -49.01
N GLY A 316 33.92 41.16 -47.82
CA GLY A 316 34.72 40.76 -46.65
C GLY A 316 33.90 39.93 -45.68
#